data_AF-A0A956L658-F1
#
_entry.id   AF-A0A956L658-F1
#
_cell.length_a   1.000
_cell.length_b   1.000
_cell.length_c   1.000
_cell.angle_alpha   90.00
_cell.angle_beta   90.00
_cell.angle_gamma   90.00
#
_symmetry.space_group_name_H-M   'P 1'
#
loop_
_entity.id
_entity.type
_entity.pdbx_description
1 polymer ?
#
loop_
_entity_poly.entity_id
_entity_poly.type
_entity_poly.pdbx_seq_one_letter_code
_entity_poly.pdbx_strand_id
1 'polypeptide(L)' 'DMSNAEIAQVLEIPRSTVTSRLWRARELLREALRTMDLSEALRQSTVGDLEGWARSLRALVDPEER' A
#
# COMPACT_ATOMS: atom_id res chain seq x y z
N ASP A 1 3.81 -10.07 4.97
CA ASP A 1 3.98 -8.67 5.38
C ASP A 1 5.43 -8.49 5.80
N MET A 2 6.11 -7.45 5.31
CA MET A 2 7.50 -7.13 5.69
C MET A 2 7.49 -6.01 6.72
N SER A 3 8.22 -6.18 7.83
CA SER A 3 8.38 -5.13 8.82
C SER A 3 9.21 -3.96 8.29
N ASN A 4 9.03 -2.76 8.85
CA ASN A 4 9.87 -1.60 8.51
C ASN A 4 11.37 -1.86 8.71
N ALA A 5 11.75 -2.79 9.59
CA ALA A 5 13.14 -3.18 9.81
C ALA A 5 13.68 -4.03 8.65
N GLU A 6 12.89 -5.00 8.17
CA GLU A 6 13.25 -5.81 7.00
C GLU A 6 13.30 -4.95 5.73
N ILE A 7 12.36 -4.01 5.57
CA ILE A 7 12.39 -3.03 4.46
C ILE A 7 13.65 -2.16 4.53
N ALA A 8 14.01 -1.66 5.72
CA ALA A 8 15.21 -0.85 5.93
C ALA A 8 16.49 -1.63 5.59
N GLN A 9 16.54 -2.90 5.97
CA GLN A 9 17.66 -3.79 5.65
C GLN A 9 17.78 -4.01 4.13
N VAL A 10 16.69 -4.36 3.45
CA VAL A 10 16.71 -4.62 2.00
C VAL A 10 17.06 -3.38 1.19
N LEU A 11 16.55 -2.22 1.60
CA LEU A 11 16.76 -0.96 0.89
C LEU A 11 18.03 -0.22 1.32
N GLU A 12 18.75 -0.73 2.32
CA GLU A 12 19.95 -0.11 2.90
C GLU A 12 19.75 1.37 3.31
N ILE A 13 18.58 1.67 3.89
CA ILE A 13 18.24 3.02 4.39
C ILE A 13 17.85 2.99 5.85
N PRO A 14 17.94 4.12 6.59
CA PRO A 14 17.53 4.17 7.98
C PRO A 14 16.05 3.78 8.16
N ARG A 15 15.74 3.05 9.23
CA ARG A 15 14.35 2.70 9.61
C ARG A 15 13.46 3.94 9.76
N SER A 16 13.99 5.07 10.25
CA SER A 16 13.26 6.34 10.34
C SER A 16 12.87 6.87 8.96
N THR A 17 13.75 6.71 7.95
CA THR A 17 13.49 7.04 6.55
C THR A 17 12.42 6.14 5.94
N VAL A 18 12.42 4.84 6.24
CA VAL A 18 11.34 3.93 5.82
C VAL A 18 10.00 4.39 6.39
N THR A 19 9.93 4.64 7.70
CA THR A 19 8.70 5.09 8.36
C THR A 19 8.18 6.40 7.76
N SER A 20 9.04 7.40 7.56
CA SER A 20 8.61 8.68 7.00
C SER A 20 8.20 8.57 5.53
N ARG A 21 8.90 7.76 4.72
CA ARG A 21 8.53 7.49 3.33
C ARG A 21 7.20 6.76 3.21
N LEU A 22 6.98 5.71 4.01
CA LEU A 22 5.72 4.97 4.02
C LEU A 22 4.55 5.85 4.48
N TRP A 23 4.77 6.72 5.47
CA TRP A 23 3.75 7.69 5.89
C TRP A 23 3.40 8.63 4.74
N ARG A 24 4.40 9.23 4.09
CA ARG A 24 4.18 10.15 2.96
C ARG A 24 3.56 9.45 1.75
N ALA A 25 3.96 8.22 1.45
CA ALA A 25 3.37 7.41 0.38
C ALA A 25 1.86 7.18 0.63
N ARG A 26 1.47 6.85 1.87
CA ARG A 26 0.05 6.71 2.24
C ARG A 26 -0.72 8.01 2.13
N GLU A 27 -0.11 9.14 2.50
CA GLU A 27 -0.71 10.48 2.35
C GLU A 27 -0.99 10.79 0.87
N LEU A 28 0.01 10.59 0.02
CA LEU A 28 -0.10 10.81 -1.43
C LEU A 28 -1.13 9.87 -2.06
N LEU A 29 -1.18 8.60 -1.61
CA LEU A 29 -2.16 7.64 -2.06
C LEU A 29 -3.59 8.05 -1.65
N ARG A 30 -3.81 8.50 -0.41
CA ARG A 30 -5.11 9.02 0.04
C ARG A 30 -5.57 10.15 -0.85
N GLU A 31 -4.68 11.09 -1.15
CA GLU A 31 -5.01 12.25 -1.98
C GLU A 31 -5.37 11.82 -3.42
N ALA A 32 -4.58 10.92 -4.00
CA ALA A 32 -4.89 10.36 -5.32
C ALA A 32 -6.24 9.62 -5.34
N LEU A 33 -6.59 8.87 -4.29
CA LEU A 33 -7.87 8.16 -4.21
C LEU A 33 -9.08 9.08 -3.96
N ARG A 34 -8.85 10.30 -3.44
CA ARG A 34 -9.92 11.31 -3.30
C ARG A 34 -10.32 11.90 -4.64
N THR A 35 -9.39 11.99 -5.59
CA THR A 35 -9.66 12.56 -6.92
C THR A 35 -10.28 11.54 -7.89
N MET A 36 -10.30 10.25 -7.53
CA MET A 36 -10.94 9.19 -8.30
C MET A 36 -12.40 9.00 -7.89
N ASP A 37 -13.26 8.67 -8.86
CA ASP A 37 -14.65 8.28 -8.63
C ASP A 37 -14.72 6.82 -8.12
N LEU A 38 -14.31 6.65 -6.86
CA LEU A 38 -14.32 5.38 -6.14
C LEU A 38 -15.30 5.46 -4.97
N SER A 39 -15.91 4.33 -4.64
CA SER A 39 -16.73 4.22 -3.43
C SER A 39 -15.89 4.46 -2.16
N GLU A 40 -16.49 5.04 -1.13
CA GLU A 40 -15.80 5.34 0.13
C GLU A 40 -15.23 4.08 0.79
N ALA A 41 -15.94 2.95 0.70
CA ALA A 41 -15.46 1.66 1.20
C ALA A 41 -14.17 1.19 0.51
N LEU A 42 -14.05 1.41 -0.82
CA LEU A 42 -12.85 1.06 -1.56
C LEU A 42 -11.69 2.00 -1.23
N ARG A 43 -11.97 3.29 -0.99
CA ARG A 43 -10.98 4.27 -0.55
C ARG A 43 -10.38 3.92 0.80
N GLN A 44 -11.22 3.56 1.78
CA GLN A 44 -10.79 3.21 3.14
C GLN A 44 -9.99 1.91 3.17
N SER A 45 -10.48 0.86 2.49
CA SER A 45 -9.80 -0.44 2.43
C SER A 45 -8.44 -0.36 1.74
N THR A 46 -8.30 0.42 0.65
CA THR A 46 -7.02 0.59 -0.06
C THR A 46 -5.92 1.18 0.84
N VAL A 47 -6.27 2.10 1.74
CA VAL A 47 -5.31 2.77 2.61
C VAL A 47 -5.10 2.03 3.93
N GLY A 48 -6.14 1.39 4.45
CA GLY A 48 -6.13 0.65 5.72
C GLY A 48 -5.56 -0.77 5.62
N ASP A 49 -5.70 -1.42 4.47
CA ASP A 49 -5.20 -2.77 4.19
C ASP A 49 -4.58 -2.84 2.78
N LEU A 50 -3.42 -2.20 2.62
CA LEU A 50 -2.72 -2.14 1.34
C LEU A 50 -2.33 -3.52 0.83
N GLU A 51 -2.01 -4.47 1.72
CA GLU A 51 -1.67 -5.85 1.37
C GLU A 51 -2.89 -6.66 0.92
N GLY A 52 -4.04 -6.47 1.57
CA GLY A 52 -5.32 -7.00 1.12
C GLY A 52 -5.73 -6.44 -0.24
N TRP A 53 -5.60 -5.13 -0.44
CA TRP A 53 -5.84 -4.49 -1.74
C TRP A 53 -4.88 -4.98 -2.83
N ALA A 54 -3.58 -5.09 -2.53
CA ALA A 54 -2.61 -5.59 -3.50
C ALA A 54 -2.90 -7.05 -3.88
N ARG A 55 -3.33 -7.89 -2.93
CA ARG A 55 -3.82 -9.25 -3.21
C ARG A 55 -5.08 -9.24 -4.05
N SER A 56 -6.06 -8.39 -3.76
CA SER A 56 -7.29 -8.33 -4.54
C SER A 56 -7.02 -7.89 -5.97
N LEU A 57 -6.08 -6.96 -6.18
CA LEU A 57 -5.65 -6.58 -7.52
C LEU A 57 -4.95 -7.73 -8.25
N ARG A 58 -4.02 -8.44 -7.60
CA ARG A 58 -3.38 -9.62 -8.22
C ARG A 58 -4.42 -10.66 -8.65
N ALA A 59 -5.40 -10.95 -7.82
CA ALA A 59 -6.49 -11.88 -8.14
C ALA A 59 -7.40 -11.41 -9.30
N LEU A 60 -7.41 -10.12 -9.63
CA LEU A 60 -8.13 -9.57 -10.79
C LEU A 60 -7.29 -9.60 -12.07
N VAL A 61 -5.96 -9.55 -11.94
CA VAL A 61 -5.01 -9.46 -13.06
C VAL A 61 -4.48 -10.84 -13.46
N ASP A 62 -4.47 -11.81 -12.55
CA ASP A 62 -4.03 -13.19 -12.79
C ASP A 62 -5.10 -14.21 -12.38
N PRO A 63 -5.99 -14.63 -13.31
CA PRO A 63 -7.07 -15.56 -13.03
C PRO A 63 -6.63 -17.04 -12.91
N GLU A 64 -5.38 -17.39 -13.22
CA GLU A 64 -4.91 -18.79 -13.26
C GLU A 64 -4.31 -19.30 -11.93
N GLU A 65 -4.11 -18.43 -10.92
CA GLU A 65 -3.63 -18.79 -9.57
C GLU A 65 -4.75 -19.27 -8.61
N ARG A 66 -5.84 -19.86 -9.12
CA ARG A 66 -6.95 -20.39 -8.30
C ARG A 66 -6.93 -21.91 -8.13
#